data_AF-A0A8J6PJB9-F1
#
_entry.id   AF-A0A8J6PJB9-F1
#
_cell.length_a   1.000
_cell.length_b   1.000
_cell.length_c   1.000
_cell.angle_alpha   90.00
_cell.angle_beta   90.00
_cell.angle_gamma   90.00
#
_symmetry.space_group_name_H-M   'P 1'
#
loop_
_entity.id
_entity.type
_entity.pdbx_description
1 polymer ?
#
loop_
_entity_poly.entity_id
_entity_poly.type
_entity_poly.pdbx_seq_one_letter_code
_entity_poly.pdbx_strand_id
1 'polypeptide(L)'
;MSSDVAPDVSALAINVSIPEGLRWTDARRGEQFTLTTLNVRLLPDGRLAAKAYGRPTGGGRGTYVAFPVPGRPELAALIANAASRAGELWAAHRGLS
;
A
#
# COMPACT_ATOMS: atom_id res chain seq x y z
N MET A 1 25.77 -17.34 -17.97
CA MET A 1 25.86 -17.85 -16.58
C MET A 1 24.67 -17.29 -15.83
N SER A 2 23.62 -18.09 -15.65
CA SER A 2 22.56 -17.75 -14.72
C SER A 2 23.14 -17.96 -13.32
N SER A 3 23.21 -16.93 -12.50
CA SER A 3 23.50 -17.11 -11.09
C SER A 3 22.38 -17.98 -10.50
N ASP A 4 22.69 -19.21 -10.09
CA ASP A 4 21.80 -20.11 -9.32
C ASP A 4 21.52 -19.58 -7.89
N VAL A 5 21.49 -18.26 -7.74
CA VAL A 5 21.16 -17.59 -6.49
C VAL A 5 19.65 -17.51 -6.43
N ALA A 6 19.04 -18.40 -5.65
CA ALA A 6 17.64 -18.27 -5.27
C ALA A 6 17.46 -16.93 -4.51
N PRO A 7 16.57 -16.03 -4.96
CA PRO A 7 16.37 -14.76 -4.29
C PRO A 7 15.68 -14.99 -2.94
N ASP A 8 16.23 -14.38 -1.87
CA ASP A 8 15.56 -14.29 -0.58
C ASP A 8 14.58 -13.11 -0.57
N VAL A 9 13.29 -13.40 -0.41
CA VAL A 9 12.22 -12.40 -0.43
C VAL A 9 11.82 -12.07 1.02
N SER A 10 12.43 -11.02 1.57
CA SER A 10 12.21 -10.61 2.97
C SER A 10 10.87 -9.91 3.22
N ALA A 11 10.32 -9.23 2.21
CA ALA A 11 8.99 -8.62 2.25
C ALA A 11 8.49 -8.30 0.83
N LEU A 12 7.18 -8.33 0.63
CA LEU A 12 6.51 -7.85 -0.59
C LEU A 12 5.66 -6.64 -0.25
N ALA A 13 5.68 -5.62 -1.10
CA ALA A 13 4.89 -4.41 -0.90
C ALA A 13 4.22 -3.96 -2.20
N ILE A 14 2.96 -3.56 -2.11
CA ILE A 14 2.19 -2.97 -3.21
C ILE A 14 1.65 -1.60 -2.82
N ASN A 15 1.51 -0.72 -3.81
CA ASN A 15 0.80 0.54 -3.67
C ASN A 15 -0.59 0.41 -4.28
N VAL A 16 -1.61 0.76 -3.50
CA VAL A 16 -3.02 0.64 -3.85
C VAL A 16 -3.64 2.02 -3.80
N SER A 17 -4.28 2.45 -4.88
CA SER A 17 -5.06 3.69 -4.87
C SER A 17 -6.33 3.49 -4.06
N ILE A 18 -6.61 4.41 -3.14
CA ILE A 18 -7.86 4.41 -2.36
C ILE A 18 -8.99 4.96 -3.23
N PRO A 19 -10.08 4.20 -3.47
CA PRO A 19 -11.27 4.68 -4.15
C PRO A 19 -11.83 5.93 -3.46
N GLU A 20 -12.38 6.88 -4.22
CA GLU A 20 -12.77 8.19 -3.70
C GLU A 20 -13.69 8.11 -2.47
N GLY A 21 -14.73 7.28 -2.50
CA GLY A 21 -15.67 7.10 -1.39
C GLY A 21 -15.08 6.44 -0.13
N LEU A 22 -13.85 5.90 -0.21
CA LEU A 22 -13.13 5.31 0.91
C LEU A 22 -12.00 6.20 1.45
N ARG A 23 -11.73 7.34 0.81
CA ARG A 23 -10.70 8.29 1.27
C ARG A 23 -11.13 8.94 2.58
N TRP A 24 -10.17 9.38 3.37
CA TRP A 24 -10.41 10.15 4.57
C TRP A 24 -9.33 11.22 4.73
N THR A 25 -9.55 12.14 5.67
CA THR A 25 -8.56 13.14 6.06
C THR A 25 -8.05 12.80 7.46
N ASP A 26 -6.75 12.96 7.66
CA ASP A 26 -6.11 12.84 8.96
C ASP A 26 -5.09 13.98 9.13
N ALA A 27 -4.65 14.24 10.35
CA ALA A 27 -3.78 15.35 10.67
C ALA A 27 -2.48 14.88 11.31
N ARG A 28 -1.36 15.50 10.91
CA ARG A 28 -0.04 15.27 11.53
C ARG A 28 0.67 16.60 11.69
N ARG A 29 1.14 16.90 12.91
CA ARG A 29 1.88 18.13 13.22
C ARG A 29 1.15 19.42 12.77
N GLY A 30 -0.18 19.44 12.89
CA GLY A 30 -1.01 20.60 12.54
C GLY A 30 -1.39 20.72 11.05
N GLU A 31 -0.91 19.82 10.19
CA GLU A 31 -1.23 19.80 8.76
C GLU A 31 -2.24 18.68 8.45
N GLN A 32 -3.25 18.97 7.64
CA GLN A 32 -4.27 18.01 7.21
C GLN A 32 -3.88 17.35 5.89
N PHE A 33 -4.10 16.05 5.79
CA PHE A 33 -3.78 15.23 4.62
C PHE A 33 -5.01 14.46 4.18
N THR A 34 -5.32 14.49 2.88
CA THR A 34 -6.30 13.56 2.30
C THR A 34 -5.56 12.30 1.85
N LEU A 35 -5.92 11.16 2.44
CA LEU A 35 -5.28 9.87 2.20
C LEU A 35 -5.80 9.28 0.88
N THR A 36 -4.88 9.04 -0.06
CA THR A 36 -5.20 8.60 -1.43
C THR A 36 -4.56 7.27 -1.80
N THR A 37 -3.58 6.81 -1.02
CA THR A 37 -2.82 5.60 -1.32
C THR A 37 -2.66 4.75 -0.08
N LEU A 38 -2.76 3.43 -0.21
CA LEU A 38 -2.33 2.44 0.78
C LEU A 38 -1.02 1.81 0.30
N ASN A 39 -0.03 1.69 1.19
CA ASN A 39 1.03 0.71 1.04
C ASN A 39 0.62 -0.54 1.81
N VAL A 40 0.50 -1.67 1.11
CA VAL A 40 0.17 -2.97 1.71
C VAL A 40 1.40 -3.85 1.63
N ARG A 41 1.77 -4.47 2.74
CA ARG A 41 2.94 -5.35 2.87
C ARG A 41 2.52 -6.75 3.27
N LEU A 42 3.05 -7.76 2.58
CA LEU A 42 3.03 -9.14 3.05
C LEU A 42 4.24 -9.36 3.95
N LEU A 43 3.96 -9.75 5.19
CA LEU A 43 4.97 -10.06 6.20
C LEU A 43 5.45 -11.51 6.07
N PRO A 44 6.62 -11.87 6.62
CA PRO A 44 7.16 -13.23 6.55
C PRO A 44 6.25 -14.32 7.14
N ASP A 45 5.35 -13.96 8.06
CA ASP A 45 4.39 -14.88 8.69
C ASP A 45 3.06 -15.02 7.90
N GLY A 46 3.00 -14.45 6.68
CA GLY A 46 1.83 -14.51 5.81
C GLY A 46 0.75 -13.48 6.12
N ARG A 47 0.91 -12.63 7.14
CA ARG A 47 -0.06 -11.57 7.46
C ARG A 47 0.18 -10.32 6.63
N LEU A 48 -0.87 -9.51 6.50
CA LEU A 48 -0.81 -8.21 5.83
C LEU A 48 -0.66 -7.06 6.84
N ALA A 49 0.22 -6.11 6.53
CA ALA A 49 0.31 -4.82 7.21
C ALA A 49 0.02 -3.70 6.21
N ALA A 50 -0.64 -2.62 6.66
CA ALA A 50 -0.96 -1.50 5.78
C ALA A 50 -0.70 -0.14 6.44
N LYS A 51 -0.30 0.83 5.61
CA LYS A 51 -0.19 2.25 5.97
C LYS A 51 -0.82 3.11 4.88
N ALA A 52 -1.47 4.19 5.27
CA ALA A 52 -2.05 5.14 4.35
C ALA A 52 -1.13 6.34 4.12
N TYR A 53 -1.21 6.90 2.92
CA TYR A 53 -0.44 8.06 2.50
C TYR A 53 -1.38 9.04 1.80
N GLY A 54 -1.13 10.33 2.01
CA GLY A 54 -1.98 11.38 1.50
C GLY A 54 -1.20 12.59 1.03
N ARG A 55 -1.94 13.52 0.44
CA ARG A 55 -1.42 14.84 0.07
C ARG A 55 -1.98 15.90 1.01
N PRO A 56 -1.21 16.96 1.33
CA PRO A 56 -1.71 18.10 2.08
C PRO A 56 -2.96 18.68 1.44
N THR A 57 -3.97 18.99 2.24
CA THR A 57 -5.20 19.63 1.76
C THR A 57 -4.94 21.07 1.29
N GLY A 58 -3.96 21.75 1.87
CA GLY A 58 -3.57 23.12 1.52
C GLY A 58 -2.80 23.26 0.20
N GLY A 59 -2.53 22.17 -0.51
CA GLY A 59 -1.70 22.18 -1.72
C GLY A 59 -0.21 22.20 -1.38
N GLY A 60 0.52 21.17 -1.84
CA GLY A 60 1.95 21.04 -1.60
C GLY A 60 2.45 19.66 -1.97
N ARG A 61 3.77 19.53 -2.18
CA ARG A 61 4.43 18.22 -2.20
C ARG A 61 4.62 17.80 -0.75
N GLY A 62 3.56 17.27 -0.15
CA GLY A 62 3.63 16.78 1.23
C GLY A 62 4.80 15.81 1.40
N THR A 63 5.45 15.89 2.56
CA THR A 63 6.39 14.86 2.97
C THR A 63 5.70 13.50 2.97
N TYR A 64 6.45 12.42 2.73
CA TYR A 64 5.92 11.06 2.70
C TYR A 64 5.53 10.62 4.12
N VAL A 65 4.36 11.07 4.60
CA VAL A 65 3.86 10.80 5.95
C VAL A 65 2.93 9.61 5.90
N ALA A 66 3.26 8.59 6.67
CA ALA A 66 2.43 7.40 6.85
C ALA A 66 1.40 7.62 7.97
N PHE A 67 0.17 7.21 7.70
CA PHE A 67 -0.96 7.24 8.64
C PHE A 67 -1.45 5.82 8.94
N PRO A 68 -1.99 5.57 10.15
CA PRO A 68 -2.68 4.31 10.43
C PRO A 68 -3.92 4.17 9.54
N VAL A 69 -4.24 2.94 9.16
CA VAL A 69 -5.49 2.64 8.47
C VAL A 69 -6.59 2.47 9.54
N PRO A 70 -7.72 3.18 9.46
CA PRO A 70 -8.79 3.01 10.43
C PRO A 70 -9.43 1.63 10.28
N GLY A 71 -10.00 1.10 11.37
CA GLY A 71 -10.63 -0.22 11.42
C GLY A 71 -11.99 -0.31 10.71
N ARG A 72 -12.08 0.23 9.48
CA ARG A 72 -13.28 0.17 8.63
C ARG A 72 -13.29 -1.15 7.84
N PRO A 73 -14.38 -1.95 7.88
CA PRO A 73 -14.45 -3.22 7.15
C PRO A 73 -14.15 -3.09 5.65
N GLU A 74 -14.57 -2.00 5.03
CA GLU A 74 -14.39 -1.73 3.60
C GLU A 74 -12.92 -1.53 3.23
N LEU A 75 -12.12 -0.92 4.12
CA LEU A 75 -10.68 -0.77 3.91
C LEU A 75 -9.95 -2.10 4.12
N ALA A 76 -10.38 -2.91 5.09
CA ALA A 76 -9.83 -4.25 5.27
C ALA A 76 -10.09 -5.13 4.04
N ALA A 77 -11.30 -5.08 3.49
CA ALA A 77 -11.67 -5.77 2.26
C ALA A 77 -10.84 -5.27 1.06
N LEU A 78 -10.64 -3.95 0.92
CA LEU A 78 -9.78 -3.38 -0.10
C LEU A 78 -8.33 -3.90 -0.01
N ILE A 79 -7.77 -3.96 1.20
CA ILE A 79 -6.41 -4.45 1.44
C ILE A 79 -6.28 -5.93 1.04
N ALA A 80 -7.22 -6.78 1.48
CA ALA A 80 -7.22 -8.20 1.16
C ALA A 80 -7.34 -8.45 -0.35
N ASN A 81 -8.32 -7.80 -0.99
CA ASN A 81 -8.54 -7.93 -2.43
C ASN A 81 -7.34 -7.44 -3.25
N ALA A 82 -6.70 -6.35 -2.83
CA ALA A 82 -5.50 -5.84 -3.48
C ALA A 82 -4.32 -6.82 -3.39
N ALA A 83 -4.14 -7.49 -2.25
CA ALA A 83 -3.10 -8.51 -2.09
C ALA A 83 -3.36 -9.73 -2.99
N SER A 84 -4.60 -10.23 -3.05
CA SER A 84 -4.98 -11.31 -3.97
C SER A 84 -4.72 -10.92 -5.44
N ARG A 85 -5.15 -9.73 -5.84
CA ARG A 85 -4.94 -9.23 -7.20
C ARG A 85 -3.45 -9.07 -7.54
N ALA A 86 -2.66 -8.58 -6.59
CA ALA A 86 -1.22 -8.48 -6.78
C ALA A 86 -0.56 -9.85 -7.00
N GLY A 87 -1.00 -10.87 -6.24
CA GLY A 87 -0.56 -12.25 -6.44
C GLY A 87 -0.81 -12.74 -7.87
N GLU A 88 -2.01 -12.51 -8.42
CA GLU A 88 -2.33 -12.84 -9.81
C GLU A 88 -1.43 -12.10 -10.81
N LEU A 89 -1.20 -10.81 -10.60
CA LEU A 89 -0.37 -9.98 -11.48
C LEU A 89 1.10 -10.44 -11.48
N TRP A 90 1.64 -10.76 -10.30
CA TRP A 90 2.99 -11.31 -10.19
C TRP A 90 3.10 -12.69 -10.84
N ALA A 91 2.14 -13.59 -10.60
CA ALA A 91 2.16 -14.92 -11.22
C ALA A 91 2.11 -14.85 -12.76
N ALA A 92 1.46 -13.82 -13.32
CA ALA A 92 1.34 -13.61 -14.76
C ALA A 92 2.41 -12.69 -15.37
N HIS A 93 3.45 -12.29 -14.62
CA HIS A 93 4.41 -11.30 -15.10
C HIS A 93 5.19 -11.81 -16.33
N ARG A 94 5.56 -10.91 -17.25
CA ARG A 94 6.32 -11.25 -18.46
C ARG A 94 7.82 -10.95 -18.38
N GLY A 95 8.32 -10.67 -17.18
CA GLY A 95 9.71 -10.27 -16.96
C GLY A 95 9.95 -8.79 -17.33
N LEU A 96 11.23 -8.43 -17.42
CA LEU A 96 11.66 -7.08 -17.82
C LEU A 96 11.64 -6.96 -19.35
N SER A 97 11.25 -5.79 -19.85
CA SER A 97 11.33 -5.42 -21.27
C SER A 97 12.53 -4.53 -21.54
#